data_AF-A0A7J5Z128-F1
#
_entry.id   AF-A0A7J5Z128-F1
#
_cell.length_a   1.000
_cell.length_b   1.000
_cell.length_c   1.000
_cell.angle_alpha   90.00
_cell.angle_beta   90.00
_cell.angle_gamma   90.00
#
_symmetry.space_group_name_H-M   'P 1'
#
loop_
_entity.id
_entity.type
_entity.pdbx_description
1 polymer ?
#
loop_
_entity_poly.entity_id
_entity_poly.type
_entity_poly.pdbx_seq_one_letter_code
_entity_poly.pdbx_strand_id
1 'polypeptide(L)'
;MLTPLRSLLAACLLLLLPGSQAWSPRYNNGFHYQDISHGNGKERVRVGSSVTLPCHFHYEPEPSAPRRTRVKWSWLPANTVSAPVSLQALAMETEVMVAMGNRHRSYGNFKGRVRLRRSAPGDMSLVINGLQLNDTGRYRCEVIDGLEDESVTVDLEMRGVVFPYFSQKGRYLFNFFEAKQACKDQEATLATFEQLFTAWDEGLDWCNAGWLADGTVQYPITAPRDGCGGDDLAPGTVYFLKHHTSSTSQKRSRLVPVMEVK
;
A
#
# COMPACT_ATOMS: atom_id res chain seq x y z
N MET A 1 -41.57 23.29 86.17
CA MET A 1 -40.68 22.11 86.07
C MET A 1 -40.81 21.52 84.66
N LEU A 2 -39.76 21.67 83.84
CA LEU A 2 -39.24 20.77 82.78
C LEU A 2 -40.28 19.91 82.00
N THR A 3 -40.58 20.12 80.71
CA THR A 3 -39.83 19.72 79.47
C THR A 3 -40.83 19.61 78.27
N PRO A 4 -40.46 19.35 76.98
CA PRO A 4 -40.60 20.34 75.92
C PRO A 4 -41.55 19.90 74.77
N LEU A 5 -42.10 20.85 73.99
CA LEU A 5 -42.77 20.52 72.72
C LEU A 5 -41.88 20.92 71.54
N ARG A 6 -41.70 19.94 70.65
CA ARG A 6 -40.78 19.91 69.51
C ARG A 6 -41.09 20.97 68.46
N SER A 7 -40.02 21.60 67.97
CA SER A 7 -39.96 22.48 66.80
C SER A 7 -40.24 21.70 65.51
N LEU A 8 -41.21 22.16 64.71
CA LEU A 8 -41.42 21.69 63.33
C LEU A 8 -40.53 22.51 62.39
N LEU A 9 -39.49 21.87 61.84
CA LEU A 9 -38.67 22.37 60.74
C LEU A 9 -39.45 22.23 59.43
N ALA A 10 -39.74 23.36 58.78
CA ALA A 10 -40.19 23.39 57.39
C ALA A 10 -38.98 23.13 56.47
N ALA A 11 -38.92 21.94 55.88
CA ALA A 11 -37.91 21.60 54.87
C ALA A 11 -38.31 22.22 53.53
N CYS A 12 -37.71 23.37 53.20
CA CYS A 12 -37.71 23.94 51.86
C CYS A 12 -36.66 23.19 51.01
N LEU A 13 -37.08 22.12 50.32
CA LEU A 13 -36.24 21.45 49.32
C LEU A 13 -36.34 22.21 48.00
N LEU A 14 -35.33 23.04 47.75
CA LEU A 14 -34.99 23.54 46.42
C LEU A 14 -34.67 22.34 45.51
N LEU A 15 -35.56 22.02 44.58
CA LEU A 15 -35.27 21.12 43.47
C LEU A 15 -34.27 21.80 42.54
N LEU A 16 -32.99 21.49 42.72
CA LEU A 16 -31.98 21.67 41.68
C LEU A 16 -32.33 20.72 40.55
N LEU A 17 -32.90 21.24 39.47
CA LEU A 17 -33.00 20.51 38.19
C LEU A 17 -31.57 20.20 37.73
N PRO A 18 -31.16 18.93 37.62
CA PRO A 18 -29.91 18.61 36.96
C PRO A 18 -30.09 19.05 35.50
N GLY A 19 -29.22 19.96 35.07
CA GLY A 19 -29.19 20.44 33.69
C GLY A 19 -29.29 19.28 32.73
N SER A 20 -30.33 19.30 31.92
CA SER A 20 -30.42 18.48 30.72
C SER A 20 -29.15 18.72 29.92
N GLN A 21 -28.21 17.77 30.00
CA GLN A 21 -27.22 17.63 28.95
C GLN A 21 -28.03 17.38 27.69
N ALA A 22 -28.20 18.42 26.90
CA ALA A 22 -28.67 18.30 25.55
C ALA A 22 -27.67 17.38 24.84
N TRP A 23 -27.99 16.09 24.78
CA TRP A 23 -27.39 15.20 23.81
C TRP A 23 -27.80 15.76 22.45
N SER A 24 -26.92 16.58 21.88
CA SER A 24 -26.93 16.86 20.46
C SER A 24 -26.87 15.48 19.78
N PRO A 25 -27.89 15.06 19.03
CA PRO A 25 -27.77 13.87 18.22
C PRO A 25 -26.62 14.14 17.28
N ARG A 26 -25.54 13.37 17.41
CA ARG A 26 -24.55 13.30 16.33
C ARG A 26 -25.34 12.74 15.15
N TYR A 27 -25.66 13.59 14.18
CA TYR A 27 -26.28 13.16 12.92
C TYR A 27 -25.28 12.22 12.27
N ASN A 28 -25.43 10.92 12.50
CA ASN A 28 -24.70 9.89 11.80
C ASN A 28 -25.59 9.46 10.64
N ASN A 29 -25.13 9.64 9.40
CA ASN A 29 -25.90 9.23 8.22
C ASN A 29 -25.92 7.71 8.02
N GLY A 30 -25.30 6.95 8.93
CA GLY A 30 -25.13 5.52 8.83
C GLY A 30 -24.11 5.13 7.76
N PHE A 31 -23.20 6.03 7.39
CA PHE A 31 -22.24 5.81 6.32
C PHE A 31 -20.92 5.28 6.89
N HIS A 32 -20.42 4.18 6.34
CA HIS A 32 -19.24 3.51 6.84
C HIS A 32 -18.34 3.08 5.69
N TYR A 33 -17.07 3.47 5.75
CA TYR A 33 -16.05 2.85 4.91
C TYR A 33 -15.83 1.41 5.35
N GLN A 34 -15.76 0.48 4.40
CA GLN A 34 -15.30 -0.86 4.74
C GLN A 34 -13.82 -0.76 5.03
N ASP A 35 -13.44 -1.11 6.27
CA ASP A 35 -12.08 -1.04 6.76
C ASP A 35 -11.16 -1.83 5.83
N ILE A 36 -10.43 -1.11 4.98
CA ILE A 36 -9.20 -1.62 4.36
C ILE A 36 -8.18 -1.63 5.49
N SER A 37 -8.36 -2.57 6.42
CA SER A 37 -7.45 -2.92 7.52
C SER A 37 -6.54 -1.77 7.94
N HIS A 38 -7.07 -0.70 8.54
CA HIS A 38 -6.28 0.33 9.22
C HIS A 38 -4.90 0.64 8.57
N GLY A 39 -4.87 0.97 7.27
CA GLY A 39 -3.60 1.32 6.63
C GLY A 39 -3.57 1.13 5.13
N ASN A 40 -3.46 2.24 4.42
CA ASN A 40 -2.60 2.43 3.25
C ASN A 40 -2.40 1.15 2.40
N GLY A 41 -3.40 0.79 1.60
CA GLY A 41 -3.29 -0.35 0.68
C GLY A 41 -2.17 -0.09 -0.30
N LYS A 42 -1.19 -0.99 -0.39
CA LYS A 42 -0.05 -0.87 -1.31
C LYS A 42 -0.20 -1.87 -2.45
N GLU A 43 -0.35 -1.38 -3.66
CA GLU A 43 -0.54 -2.19 -4.85
C GLU A 43 0.71 -2.14 -5.73
N ARG A 44 1.28 -3.31 -6.09
CA ARG A 44 2.51 -3.42 -6.89
C ARG A 44 2.20 -4.06 -8.25
N VAL A 45 2.31 -3.29 -9.32
CA VAL A 45 1.87 -3.75 -10.65
C VAL A 45 2.89 -3.42 -11.74
N ARG A 46 2.91 -4.22 -12.81
CA ARG A 46 3.80 -4.03 -13.97
C ARG A 46 3.33 -2.89 -14.86
N VAL A 47 4.27 -2.22 -15.53
CA VAL A 47 3.98 -1.19 -16.55
C VAL A 47 3.11 -1.79 -17.67
N GLY A 48 2.18 -1.01 -18.20
CA GLY A 48 1.27 -1.39 -19.29
C GLY A 48 0.07 -2.25 -18.87
N SER A 49 0.05 -2.77 -17.65
CA SER A 49 -1.07 -3.55 -17.12
C SER A 49 -2.25 -2.66 -16.68
N SER A 50 -3.32 -3.29 -16.20
CA SER A 50 -4.47 -2.60 -15.58
C SER A 50 -4.53 -2.90 -14.10
N VAL A 51 -4.86 -1.90 -13.28
CA VAL A 51 -4.98 -2.02 -11.82
C VAL A 51 -6.35 -1.57 -11.34
N THR A 52 -6.83 -2.17 -10.26
CA THR A 52 -8.03 -1.70 -9.55
C THR A 52 -7.66 -1.23 -8.15
N LEU A 53 -7.77 0.06 -7.89
CA LEU A 53 -7.54 0.66 -6.58
C LEU A 53 -8.84 0.57 -5.77
N PRO A 54 -8.85 -0.16 -4.63
CA PRO A 54 -10.07 -0.43 -3.87
C PRO A 54 -10.64 0.85 -3.25
N CYS A 55 -11.95 1.03 -3.40
CA CYS A 55 -12.71 2.00 -2.60
C CYS A 55 -14.14 1.48 -2.44
N HIS A 56 -14.46 1.04 -1.23
CA HIS A 56 -15.76 0.47 -0.91
C HIS A 56 -16.35 1.10 0.35
N PHE A 57 -17.64 1.39 0.29
CA PHE A 57 -18.41 1.93 1.39
C PHE A 57 -19.75 1.20 1.50
N HIS A 58 -20.33 1.23 2.68
CA HIS A 58 -21.66 0.69 2.93
C HIS A 58 -22.45 1.65 3.82
N TYR A 59 -23.76 1.44 3.84
CA TYR A 59 -24.67 2.17 4.70
C TYR A 59 -25.29 1.21 5.72
N GLU A 60 -25.40 1.65 6.97
CA GLU A 60 -26.06 0.94 8.05
C GLU A 60 -27.06 1.87 8.76
N PRO A 61 -28.38 1.59 8.70
CA PRO A 61 -29.01 0.49 7.95
C PRO A 61 -28.97 0.73 6.43
N GLU A 62 -29.07 -0.35 5.64
CA GLU A 62 -29.13 -0.24 4.19
C GLU A 62 -30.28 0.70 3.76
N PRO A 63 -30.01 1.68 2.90
CA PRO A 63 -30.99 2.69 2.55
C PRO A 63 -32.09 2.08 1.68
N SER A 64 -33.32 2.47 1.95
CA SER A 64 -34.50 2.03 1.18
C SER A 64 -34.47 2.47 -0.29
N ALA A 65 -33.64 3.45 -0.63
CA ALA A 65 -33.40 3.90 -1.99
C ALA A 65 -31.91 4.26 -2.21
N PRO A 66 -31.37 4.08 -3.44
CA PRO A 66 -29.98 4.43 -3.73
C PRO A 66 -29.74 5.93 -3.54
N ARG A 67 -28.78 6.29 -2.68
CA ARG A 67 -28.36 7.68 -2.50
C ARG A 67 -27.45 8.13 -3.65
N ARG A 68 -27.56 9.40 -4.04
CA ARG A 68 -26.71 9.99 -5.08
C ARG A 68 -25.38 10.43 -4.47
N THR A 69 -24.48 9.48 -4.28
CA THR A 69 -23.15 9.74 -3.75
C THR A 69 -22.22 10.28 -4.83
N ARG A 70 -21.43 11.30 -4.49
CA ARG A 70 -20.34 11.80 -5.34
C ARG A 70 -19.04 11.12 -4.90
N VAL A 71 -18.25 10.63 -5.84
CA VAL A 71 -16.90 10.14 -5.55
C VAL A 71 -15.89 10.99 -6.31
N LYS A 72 -14.81 11.37 -5.61
CA LYS A 72 -13.66 12.07 -6.16
C LYS A 72 -12.43 11.21 -5.92
N TRP A 73 -11.70 10.94 -7.00
CA TRP A 73 -10.38 10.36 -6.97
C TRP A 73 -9.34 11.44 -7.27
N SER A 74 -8.34 11.54 -6.40
CA SER A 74 -7.18 12.39 -6.57
C SER A 74 -5.88 11.61 -6.44
N TRP A 75 -4.79 12.18 -6.96
CA TRP A 75 -3.46 11.57 -6.99
C TRP A 75 -2.39 12.54 -6.50
N LEU A 76 -1.47 12.01 -5.70
CA LEU A 76 -0.29 12.66 -5.17
C LEU A 76 0.96 11.89 -5.61
N PRO A 77 1.99 12.55 -6.15
CA PRO A 77 3.18 11.86 -6.60
C PRO A 77 3.97 11.26 -5.44
N ALA A 78 4.56 10.07 -5.64
CA ALA A 78 5.24 9.29 -4.59
C ALA A 78 6.35 10.04 -3.83
N ASN A 79 7.02 11.00 -4.47
CA ASN A 79 8.09 11.82 -3.86
C ASN A 79 7.58 12.78 -2.77
N THR A 80 6.28 13.03 -2.68
CA THR A 80 5.67 13.91 -1.67
C THR A 80 5.24 13.15 -0.40
N VAL A 81 5.33 11.81 -0.41
CA VAL A 81 4.80 10.92 0.64
C VAL A 81 5.70 10.85 1.89
N SER A 82 6.98 11.22 1.78
CA SER A 82 7.97 11.14 2.87
C SER A 82 8.20 12.45 3.64
N ALA A 83 7.54 13.55 3.28
CA ALA A 83 7.64 14.83 3.97
C ALA A 83 6.40 15.04 4.87
N PRO A 84 6.53 15.69 6.06
CA PRO A 84 5.35 16.10 6.82
C PRO A 84 4.48 16.98 5.90
N VAL A 85 3.17 16.72 5.90
CA VAL A 85 2.17 17.31 4.99
C VAL A 85 2.42 18.81 4.83
N SER A 86 3.14 19.18 3.78
CA SER A 86 3.45 20.56 3.48
C SER A 86 2.29 21.12 2.65
N LEU A 87 2.02 22.43 2.79
CA LEU A 87 1.04 23.11 1.96
C LEU A 87 1.36 22.97 0.45
N GLN A 88 2.62 22.69 0.07
CA GLN A 88 3.00 22.33 -1.29
C GLN A 88 2.48 20.95 -1.74
N ALA A 89 2.44 19.95 -0.86
CA ALA A 89 1.95 18.61 -1.23
C ALA A 89 0.45 18.64 -1.59
N LEU A 90 -0.36 19.38 -0.81
CA LEU A 90 -1.78 19.62 -1.12
C LEU A 90 -1.96 20.39 -2.44
N ALA A 91 -1.07 21.33 -2.76
CA ALA A 91 -1.10 22.06 -4.02
C ALA A 91 -0.74 21.19 -5.25
N MET A 92 -0.09 20.05 -5.05
CA MET A 92 0.27 19.09 -6.11
C MET A 92 -0.76 17.98 -6.30
N GLU A 93 -1.84 17.98 -5.51
CA GLU A 93 -2.93 17.01 -5.65
C GLU A 93 -3.62 17.22 -7.00
N THR A 94 -3.53 16.20 -7.85
CA THR A 94 -4.15 16.23 -9.18
C THR A 94 -5.47 15.49 -9.14
N GLU A 95 -6.52 16.09 -9.71
CA GLU A 95 -7.77 15.38 -9.91
C GLU A 95 -7.59 14.27 -10.95
N VAL A 96 -8.02 13.05 -10.62
CA VAL A 96 -7.97 11.90 -11.53
C VAL A 96 -9.34 11.71 -12.18
N MET A 97 -10.37 11.62 -11.34
CA MET A 97 -11.75 11.41 -11.76
C MET A 97 -12.74 11.96 -10.73
N VAL A 98 -13.87 12.47 -11.21
CA VAL A 98 -15.07 12.72 -10.40
C VAL A 98 -16.24 11.97 -11.01
N ALA A 99 -17.06 11.31 -10.19
CA ALA A 99 -18.29 10.67 -10.64
C ALA A 99 -19.46 10.91 -9.69
N MET A 100 -20.66 10.94 -10.26
CA MET A 100 -21.93 11.07 -9.53
C MET A 100 -23.02 10.34 -10.31
N GLY A 101 -23.61 9.32 -9.71
CA GLY A 101 -24.48 8.38 -10.43
C GLY A 101 -23.76 7.81 -11.65
N ASN A 102 -24.38 7.83 -12.83
CA ASN A 102 -23.77 7.30 -14.06
C ASN A 102 -22.87 8.32 -14.79
N ARG A 103 -22.77 9.55 -14.31
CA ARG A 103 -21.95 10.60 -14.92
C ARG A 103 -20.56 10.55 -14.31
N HIS A 104 -19.54 10.66 -15.13
CA HIS A 104 -18.16 10.75 -14.69
C HIS A 104 -17.37 11.70 -15.59
N ARG A 105 -16.29 12.23 -15.04
CA ARG A 105 -15.31 13.07 -15.74
C ARG A 105 -13.92 12.69 -15.28
N SER A 106 -13.05 12.37 -16.22
CA SER A 106 -11.62 12.13 -16.00
C SER A 106 -10.80 13.36 -16.38
N TYR A 107 -9.63 13.51 -15.77
CA TYR A 107 -8.79 14.71 -15.90
C TYR A 107 -7.34 14.35 -16.26
N GLY A 108 -6.55 15.37 -16.66
CA GLY A 108 -5.13 15.21 -16.97
C GLY A 108 -4.79 14.09 -17.96
N ASN A 109 -3.68 13.41 -17.68
CA ASN A 109 -3.16 12.22 -18.38
C ASN A 109 -3.97 10.94 -18.09
N PHE A 110 -4.95 10.99 -17.19
CA PHE A 110 -5.82 9.86 -16.87
C PHE A 110 -7.02 9.77 -17.83
N LYS A 111 -7.31 10.83 -18.60
CA LYS A 111 -8.42 10.85 -19.56
C LYS A 111 -8.41 9.64 -20.50
N GLY A 112 -9.53 8.92 -20.56
CA GLY A 112 -9.71 7.73 -21.39
C GLY A 112 -9.06 6.45 -20.86
N ARG A 113 -8.22 6.54 -19.82
CA ARG A 113 -7.57 5.37 -19.19
C ARG A 113 -8.29 4.88 -17.93
N VAL A 114 -9.04 5.77 -17.28
CA VAL A 114 -9.67 5.49 -15.99
C VAL A 114 -11.18 5.28 -16.07
N ARG A 115 -11.70 4.39 -15.21
CA ARG A 115 -13.14 4.16 -15.01
C ARG A 115 -13.43 3.70 -13.58
N LEU A 116 -14.66 3.84 -13.12
CA LEU A 116 -15.09 3.22 -11.87
C LEU A 116 -15.52 1.76 -12.08
N ARG A 117 -15.13 0.89 -11.15
CA ARG A 117 -15.70 -0.43 -10.98
C ARG A 117 -16.99 -0.27 -10.15
N ARG A 118 -18.10 -0.83 -10.63
CA ARG A 118 -19.43 -0.78 -9.99
C ARG A 118 -20.01 -2.19 -9.87
N SER A 119 -19.21 -3.11 -9.36
CA SER A 119 -19.58 -4.53 -9.33
C SER A 119 -20.64 -4.84 -8.27
N ALA A 120 -20.74 -4.00 -7.24
CA ALA A 120 -21.72 -4.10 -6.16
C ALA A 120 -22.14 -2.69 -5.69
N PRO A 121 -23.29 -2.54 -5.01
CA PRO A 121 -23.62 -1.31 -4.30
C PRO A 121 -22.45 -0.90 -3.39
N GLY A 122 -22.05 0.38 -3.42
CA GLY A 122 -20.93 0.88 -2.62
C GLY A 122 -19.53 0.65 -3.20
N ASP A 123 -19.36 -0.13 -4.27
CA ASP A 123 -18.08 -0.25 -4.98
C ASP A 123 -17.84 1.00 -5.84
N MET A 124 -16.83 1.78 -5.47
CA MET A 124 -16.31 2.94 -6.20
C MET A 124 -14.82 2.78 -6.50
N SER A 125 -14.34 1.55 -6.63
CA SER A 125 -12.94 1.26 -6.93
C SER A 125 -12.52 1.86 -8.28
N LEU A 126 -11.34 2.46 -8.35
CA LEU A 126 -10.82 3.07 -9.58
C LEU A 126 -10.06 2.03 -10.38
N VAL A 127 -10.46 1.84 -11.64
CA VAL A 127 -9.69 1.03 -12.60
C VAL A 127 -8.87 1.96 -13.48
N ILE A 128 -7.56 1.73 -13.54
CA ILE A 128 -6.63 2.44 -14.42
C ILE A 128 -6.09 1.42 -15.42
N ASN A 129 -6.26 1.69 -16.72
CA ASN A 129 -5.76 0.85 -17.80
C ASN A 129 -4.47 1.43 -18.40
N GLY A 130 -3.53 0.56 -18.78
CA GLY A 130 -2.28 0.98 -19.41
C GLY A 130 -1.44 1.83 -18.46
N LEU A 131 -1.05 1.23 -17.32
CA LEU A 131 -0.24 1.88 -16.30
C LEU A 131 1.09 2.40 -16.86
N GLN A 132 1.44 3.61 -16.45
CA GLN A 132 2.68 4.30 -16.80
C GLN A 132 3.55 4.48 -15.56
N LEU A 133 4.87 4.62 -15.71
CA LEU A 133 5.79 4.81 -14.58
C LEU A 133 5.43 6.04 -13.73
N ASN A 134 4.93 7.10 -14.38
CA ASN A 134 4.48 8.34 -13.75
C ASN A 134 3.12 8.22 -13.02
N ASP A 135 2.40 7.10 -13.17
CA ASP A 135 1.16 6.86 -12.42
C ASP A 135 1.45 6.44 -10.97
N THR A 136 2.71 6.13 -10.63
CA THR A 136 3.17 5.82 -9.26
C THR A 136 2.83 6.97 -8.31
N GLY A 137 2.20 6.65 -7.19
CA GLY A 137 1.87 7.64 -6.17
C GLY A 137 0.74 7.20 -5.27
N ARG A 138 0.27 8.13 -4.46
CA ARG A 138 -0.84 7.92 -3.53
C ARG A 138 -2.13 8.40 -4.17
N TYR A 139 -3.10 7.52 -4.25
CA TYR A 139 -4.44 7.82 -4.71
C TYR A 139 -5.37 7.98 -3.51
N ARG A 140 -6.21 8.99 -3.51
CA ARG A 140 -7.22 9.24 -2.48
C ARG A 140 -8.61 9.10 -3.08
N CYS A 141 -9.44 8.28 -2.45
CA CYS A 141 -10.86 8.15 -2.74
C CYS A 141 -11.65 8.89 -1.68
N GLU A 142 -12.30 9.97 -2.07
CA GLU A 142 -13.18 10.79 -1.24
C GLU A 142 -14.63 10.56 -1.70
N VAL A 143 -15.44 9.96 -0.83
CA VAL A 143 -16.84 9.66 -1.08
C VAL A 143 -17.68 10.63 -0.27
N ILE A 144 -18.56 11.36 -0.95
CA ILE A 144 -19.26 12.52 -0.40
C ILE A 144 -20.76 12.23 -0.48
N ASP A 145 -21.37 12.06 0.69
CA ASP A 145 -22.82 11.96 0.90
C ASP A 145 -23.24 12.96 2.00
N GLY A 146 -23.83 14.09 1.60
CA GLY A 146 -24.23 15.13 2.55
C GLY A 146 -23.06 16.02 2.99
N LEU A 147 -22.75 16.03 4.28
CA LEU A 147 -21.74 16.88 4.94
C LEU A 147 -20.59 16.07 5.57
N GLU A 148 -20.53 14.76 5.33
CA GLU A 148 -19.48 13.87 5.83
C GLU A 148 -18.43 13.62 4.73
N ASP A 149 -17.15 13.83 5.09
CA ASP A 149 -16.00 13.72 4.19
C ASP A 149 -15.00 12.68 4.74
N GLU A 150 -15.38 11.40 4.72
CA GLU A 150 -14.41 10.33 4.95
C GLU A 150 -13.62 10.04 3.66
N SER A 151 -12.35 9.65 3.77
CA SER A 151 -11.53 9.31 2.61
C SER A 151 -10.56 8.15 2.90
N VAL A 152 -10.27 7.37 1.87
CA VAL A 152 -9.31 6.27 1.93
C VAL A 152 -8.16 6.52 0.96
N THR A 153 -6.94 6.10 1.33
CA THR A 153 -5.75 6.23 0.47
C THR A 153 -5.17 4.89 0.09
N VAL A 154 -4.73 4.79 -1.16
CA VAL A 154 -4.10 3.61 -1.76
C VAL A 154 -2.78 4.05 -2.41
N ASP A 155 -1.67 3.44 -2.03
CA ASP A 155 -0.35 3.66 -2.63
C ASP A 155 -0.14 2.70 -3.79
N LEU A 156 0.06 3.25 -4.99
CA LEU A 156 0.40 2.48 -6.20
C LEU A 156 1.90 2.58 -6.47
N GLU A 157 2.57 1.43 -6.55
CA GLU A 157 3.98 1.34 -6.91
C GLU A 157 4.18 0.45 -8.13
N MET A 158 5.12 0.84 -9.01
CA MET A 158 5.53 -0.05 -10.09
C MET A 158 6.36 -1.22 -9.54
N ARG A 159 6.00 -2.42 -10.00
CA ARG A 159 6.77 -3.63 -9.77
C ARG A 159 7.93 -3.68 -10.77
N GLY A 160 9.14 -3.82 -10.23
CA GLY A 160 10.34 -3.94 -11.05
C GLY A 160 10.57 -5.35 -11.61
N VAL A 161 11.56 -5.44 -12.49
CA VAL A 161 12.08 -6.67 -13.07
C VAL A 161 13.32 -7.09 -12.30
N VAL A 162 13.39 -8.37 -11.91
CA VAL A 162 14.52 -8.94 -11.16
C VAL A 162 15.42 -9.73 -12.09
N PHE A 163 16.73 -9.48 -12.04
CA PHE A 163 17.70 -10.20 -12.88
C PHE A 163 19.13 -10.24 -12.30
N PRO A 164 19.95 -11.23 -12.72
CA PRO A 164 21.41 -11.23 -12.57
C PRO A 164 22.10 -9.97 -13.06
N TYR A 165 23.02 -9.39 -12.30
CA TYR A 165 23.99 -8.46 -12.87
C TYR A 165 25.39 -9.07 -13.00
N PHE A 166 25.99 -8.90 -14.18
CA PHE A 166 27.37 -9.30 -14.45
C PHE A 166 28.16 -8.11 -15.00
N SER A 167 29.38 -7.91 -14.50
CA SER A 167 30.30 -6.94 -15.07
C SER A 167 30.93 -7.50 -16.35
N GLN A 168 31.31 -6.62 -17.28
CA GLN A 168 32.16 -7.00 -18.42
C GLN A 168 33.47 -7.68 -17.98
N LYS A 169 33.94 -7.40 -16.76
CA LYS A 169 35.17 -8.00 -16.21
C LYS A 169 34.97 -9.41 -15.67
N GLY A 170 33.74 -9.88 -15.49
CA GLY A 170 33.43 -11.20 -14.94
C GLY A 170 32.19 -11.24 -14.04
N ARG A 171 31.81 -12.47 -13.66
CA ARG A 171 30.56 -12.77 -12.95
C ARG A 171 30.66 -12.59 -11.43
N TYR A 172 31.64 -13.22 -10.81
CA TYR A 172 31.81 -13.23 -9.36
C TYR A 172 32.83 -12.18 -8.93
N LEU A 173 32.44 -10.91 -9.02
CA LEU A 173 33.32 -9.78 -8.77
C LEU A 173 32.87 -8.87 -7.63
N PHE A 174 31.67 -9.06 -7.08
CA PHE A 174 31.12 -8.09 -6.13
C PHE A 174 31.00 -8.71 -4.74
N ASN A 175 31.62 -8.09 -3.76
CA ASN A 175 31.24 -8.26 -2.36
C ASN A 175 29.89 -7.56 -2.09
N PHE A 176 29.29 -7.76 -0.92
CA PHE A 176 27.95 -7.22 -0.65
C PHE A 176 27.85 -5.69 -0.82
N PHE A 177 28.87 -4.95 -0.39
CA PHE A 177 28.89 -3.49 -0.48
C PHE A 177 29.08 -3.01 -1.92
N GLU A 178 29.99 -3.65 -2.66
CA GLU A 178 30.20 -3.37 -4.08
C GLU A 178 28.98 -3.74 -4.91
N ALA A 179 28.27 -4.82 -4.55
CA ALA A 179 27.03 -5.23 -5.21
C ALA A 179 25.95 -4.17 -5.03
N LYS A 180 25.77 -3.67 -3.79
CA LYS A 180 24.85 -2.57 -3.50
C LYS A 180 25.20 -1.30 -4.29
N GLN A 181 26.50 -0.98 -4.42
CA GLN A 181 26.94 0.17 -5.21
C GLN A 181 26.71 -0.05 -6.71
N ALA A 182 27.05 -1.22 -7.24
CA ALA A 182 26.84 -1.56 -8.64
C ALA A 182 25.35 -1.49 -9.03
N CYS A 183 24.43 -1.91 -8.16
CA CYS A 183 22.99 -1.67 -8.37
C CYS A 183 22.67 -0.18 -8.54
N LYS A 184 23.13 0.65 -7.60
CA LYS A 184 22.87 2.10 -7.66
C LYS A 184 23.44 2.77 -8.90
N ASP A 185 24.65 2.37 -9.31
CA ASP A 185 25.30 2.90 -10.51
C ASP A 185 24.54 2.55 -11.80
N GLN A 186 23.61 1.59 -11.75
CA GLN A 186 22.72 1.20 -12.84
C GLN A 186 21.26 1.63 -12.61
N GLU A 187 21.03 2.59 -11.70
CA GLU A 187 19.68 3.06 -11.33
C GLU A 187 18.77 1.92 -10.80
N ALA A 188 19.40 0.90 -10.21
CA ALA A 188 18.75 -0.29 -9.67
C ALA A 188 18.94 -0.39 -8.15
N THR A 189 18.22 -1.32 -7.53
CA THR A 189 18.44 -1.73 -6.14
C THR A 189 18.77 -3.21 -6.05
N LEU A 190 19.37 -3.64 -4.93
CA LEU A 190 19.41 -5.08 -4.64
C LEU A 190 17.99 -5.59 -4.44
N ALA A 191 17.65 -6.71 -5.06
CA ALA A 191 16.35 -7.33 -4.90
C ALA A 191 16.16 -7.84 -3.47
N THR A 192 14.93 -7.75 -2.95
CA THR A 192 14.52 -8.44 -1.73
C THR A 192 14.26 -9.91 -2.01
N PHE A 193 14.20 -10.72 -0.95
CA PHE A 193 13.77 -12.12 -1.08
C PHE A 193 12.40 -12.24 -1.73
N GLU A 194 11.42 -11.43 -1.29
CA GLU A 194 10.07 -11.43 -1.85
C GLU A 194 10.09 -11.15 -3.36
N GLN A 195 10.86 -10.16 -3.80
CA GLN A 195 10.99 -9.83 -5.22
C GLN A 195 11.63 -10.97 -6.03
N LEU A 196 12.69 -11.59 -5.50
CA LEU A 196 13.33 -12.75 -6.14
C LEU A 196 12.36 -13.93 -6.22
N PHE A 197 11.65 -14.21 -5.14
CA PHE A 197 10.70 -15.32 -5.05
C PHE A 197 9.55 -15.15 -6.03
N THR A 198 8.94 -13.96 -6.12
CA THR A 198 7.88 -13.72 -7.11
C THR A 198 8.41 -13.81 -8.53
N ALA A 199 9.65 -13.37 -8.79
CA ALA A 199 10.23 -13.52 -10.13
C ALA A 199 10.46 -15.00 -10.49
N TRP A 200 10.88 -15.83 -9.52
CA TRP A 200 11.01 -17.28 -9.70
C TRP A 200 9.67 -17.97 -9.95
N ASP A 201 8.63 -17.61 -9.21
CA ASP A 201 7.27 -18.12 -9.40
C ASP A 201 6.75 -17.80 -10.82
N GLU A 202 7.22 -16.70 -11.40
CA GLU A 202 6.95 -16.29 -12.78
C GLU A 202 7.91 -16.89 -13.82
N GLY A 203 8.77 -17.82 -13.42
CA GLY A 203 9.64 -18.60 -14.30
C GLY A 203 11.10 -18.15 -14.36
N LEU A 204 11.56 -17.24 -13.48
CA LEU A 204 12.98 -16.88 -13.42
C LEU A 204 13.82 -18.09 -12.98
N ASP A 205 14.75 -18.52 -13.84
CA ASP A 205 15.65 -19.65 -13.63
C ASP A 205 17.10 -19.25 -13.92
N TRP A 206 17.95 -19.27 -12.91
CA TRP A 206 19.40 -19.11 -13.10
C TRP A 206 20.19 -19.67 -11.91
N CYS A 207 21.27 -20.35 -12.22
CA CYS A 207 22.16 -20.93 -11.22
C CYS A 207 23.44 -20.11 -11.04
N ASN A 208 23.31 -18.92 -10.44
CA ASN A 208 24.47 -18.20 -9.93
C ASN A 208 24.09 -17.59 -8.58
N ALA A 209 24.87 -17.90 -7.54
CA ALA A 209 24.63 -17.40 -6.19
C ALA A 209 24.79 -15.87 -6.15
N GLY A 210 23.73 -15.15 -5.79
CA GLY A 210 23.70 -13.68 -5.84
C GLY A 210 23.32 -13.00 -4.53
N TRP A 211 23.81 -11.78 -4.34
CA TRP A 211 23.52 -10.93 -3.18
C TRP A 211 22.10 -10.36 -3.22
N LEU A 212 21.35 -10.51 -2.12
CA LEU A 212 20.06 -9.87 -1.87
C LEU A 212 20.17 -8.67 -0.93
N ALA A 213 19.12 -7.85 -0.86
CA ALA A 213 19.07 -6.61 -0.09
C ALA A 213 19.36 -6.78 1.42
N ASP A 214 18.99 -7.93 1.99
CA ASP A 214 19.22 -8.29 3.39
C ASP A 214 20.63 -8.86 3.64
N GLY A 215 21.44 -8.99 2.58
CA GLY A 215 22.78 -9.57 2.64
C GLY A 215 22.78 -11.09 2.66
N THR A 216 21.64 -11.75 2.41
CA THR A 216 21.62 -13.18 2.11
C THR A 216 22.10 -13.44 0.69
N VAL A 217 22.45 -14.70 0.44
CA VAL A 217 22.89 -15.17 -0.87
C VAL A 217 21.97 -16.27 -1.34
N GLN A 218 21.34 -16.08 -2.48
CA GLN A 218 20.38 -17.03 -3.03
C GLN A 218 20.48 -17.11 -4.55
N TYR A 219 19.94 -18.17 -5.12
CA TYR A 219 19.70 -18.31 -6.55
C TYR A 219 18.40 -19.09 -6.81
N PRO A 220 17.55 -18.66 -7.74
CA PRO A 220 16.30 -19.34 -8.07
C PRO A 220 16.50 -20.37 -9.20
N ILE A 221 15.98 -21.57 -9.00
CA ILE A 221 15.94 -22.64 -10.02
C ILE A 221 14.52 -23.20 -10.12
N THR A 222 14.00 -23.35 -11.34
CA THR A 222 12.71 -23.98 -11.62
C THR A 222 12.84 -25.49 -11.81
N ALA A 223 14.05 -25.97 -12.13
CA ALA A 223 14.38 -27.38 -12.19
C ALA A 223 15.81 -27.63 -11.64
N PRO A 224 16.00 -28.64 -10.77
CA PRO A 224 17.31 -29.02 -10.26
C PRO A 224 18.23 -29.53 -11.38
N ARG A 225 19.54 -29.31 -11.25
CA ARG A 225 20.55 -29.77 -12.21
C ARG A 225 21.94 -29.86 -11.58
N ASP A 226 22.87 -30.48 -12.29
CA ASP A 226 24.27 -30.60 -11.86
C ASP A 226 24.87 -29.24 -11.47
N GLY A 227 25.44 -29.17 -10.26
CA GLY A 227 26.02 -27.96 -9.68
C GLY A 227 25.03 -26.94 -9.10
N CYS A 228 23.72 -27.21 -9.18
CA CYS A 228 22.64 -26.24 -8.98
C CYS A 228 21.39 -26.91 -8.39
N GLY A 229 21.25 -26.89 -7.07
CA GLY A 229 20.21 -27.65 -6.37
C GLY A 229 20.59 -29.12 -6.15
N GLY A 230 21.37 -29.75 -7.03
CA GLY A 230 21.59 -31.20 -6.92
C GLY A 230 20.27 -31.99 -7.05
N ASP A 231 20.34 -33.31 -7.07
CA ASP A 231 19.17 -34.13 -7.43
C ASP A 231 18.07 -34.16 -6.34
N ASP A 232 18.41 -33.82 -5.09
CA ASP A 232 17.52 -33.96 -3.92
C ASP A 232 16.85 -32.65 -3.45
N LEU A 233 17.18 -31.48 -4.03
CA LEU A 233 16.51 -30.22 -3.67
C LEU A 233 15.31 -29.95 -4.57
N ALA A 234 14.18 -29.58 -3.96
CA ALA A 234 13.02 -29.12 -4.69
C ALA A 234 13.31 -27.80 -5.44
N PRO A 235 12.65 -27.54 -6.58
CA PRO A 235 12.65 -26.22 -7.22
C PRO A 235 12.34 -25.10 -6.23
N GLY A 236 13.02 -23.96 -6.36
CA GLY A 236 12.86 -22.85 -5.45
C GLY A 236 14.01 -21.86 -5.46
N THR A 237 13.91 -20.87 -4.57
CA THR A 237 15.03 -20.00 -4.19
C THR A 237 15.93 -20.75 -3.20
N VAL A 238 17.10 -21.18 -3.66
CA VAL A 238 18.03 -21.98 -2.86
C VAL A 238 18.98 -21.07 -2.10
N TYR A 239 19.02 -21.21 -0.77
CA TYR A 239 20.00 -20.53 0.08
C TYR A 239 21.41 -21.05 -0.20
N PHE A 240 22.34 -20.13 -0.47
CA PHE A 240 23.74 -20.47 -0.56
C PHE A 240 24.37 -20.42 0.84
N LEU A 241 24.35 -21.55 1.54
CA LEU A 241 25.07 -21.72 2.80
C LEU A 241 26.51 -22.13 2.51
N LYS A 242 27.45 -21.22 2.74
CA LYS A 242 28.86 -21.62 2.84
C LYS A 242 29.06 -22.16 4.25
N HIS A 243 29.08 -23.48 4.40
CA HIS A 243 29.44 -24.11 5.68
C HIS A 243 30.79 -23.53 6.14
N HIS A 244 30.84 -22.94 7.34
CA HIS A 244 32.02 -22.33 7.99
C HIS A 244 32.41 -20.88 7.63
N THR A 245 31.48 -19.94 7.39
CA THR A 245 31.84 -18.51 7.33
C THR A 245 31.06 -17.65 8.33
N SER A 246 31.77 -16.86 9.14
CA SER A 246 31.17 -15.79 9.95
C SER A 246 30.46 -14.76 9.06
N SER A 247 29.43 -14.07 9.57
CA SER A 247 28.66 -13.04 8.83
C SER A 247 29.56 -12.01 8.12
N THR A 248 30.66 -11.60 8.76
CA THR A 248 31.68 -10.70 8.20
C THR A 248 32.45 -11.31 7.04
N SER A 249 32.79 -12.60 7.13
CA SER A 249 33.49 -13.33 6.07
C SER A 249 32.58 -13.60 4.87
N GLN A 250 31.30 -13.87 5.13
CA GLN A 250 30.30 -14.05 4.08
C GLN A 250 30.20 -12.78 3.23
N LYS A 251 30.03 -11.60 3.83
CA LYS A 251 29.90 -10.31 3.12
C LYS A 251 31.11 -9.93 2.25
N ARG A 252 32.28 -10.58 2.44
CA ARG A 252 33.47 -10.42 1.59
C ARG A 252 33.51 -11.35 0.38
N SER A 253 32.62 -12.35 0.32
CA SER A 253 32.53 -13.28 -0.80
C SER A 253 32.21 -12.54 -2.09
N ARG A 254 32.91 -12.90 -3.17
CA ARG A 254 32.67 -12.31 -4.48
C ARG A 254 31.55 -13.07 -5.17
N LEU A 255 30.43 -12.41 -5.40
CA LEU A 255 29.21 -12.95 -5.98
C LEU A 255 28.63 -11.97 -7.02
N VAL A 256 27.50 -12.35 -7.62
CA VAL A 256 26.73 -11.49 -8.54
C VAL A 256 25.73 -10.64 -7.73
N PRO A 257 25.43 -9.39 -8.11
CA PRO A 257 24.29 -8.66 -7.57
C PRO A 257 22.99 -9.20 -8.18
N VAL A 258 21.94 -9.32 -7.37
CA VAL A 258 20.58 -9.53 -7.88
C VAL A 258 19.91 -8.16 -7.95
N MET A 259 19.70 -7.65 -9.16
CA MET A 259 19.13 -6.31 -9.39
C MET A 259 17.61 -6.36 -9.48
N GLU A 260 16.94 -5.33 -8.96
CA GLU A 260 15.58 -4.94 -9.31
C GLU A 260 15.62 -3.56 -9.99
N VAL A 261 15.01 -3.44 -11.17
CA VAL A 261 14.82 -2.17 -11.91
C VAL A 261 13.32 -1.93 -12.12
N LYS A 262 12.85 -0.70 -11.87
CA LYS A 262 11.43 -0.32 -11.94
C LYS A 262 11.07 0.44 -13.21
#